data_AF-A0A8X7VQV4-F1
#
_entry.id   AF-A0A8X7VQV4-F1
#
_cell.length_a   1.000
_cell.length_b   1.000
_cell.length_c   1.000
_cell.angle_alpha   90.00
_cell.angle_beta   90.00
_cell.angle_gamma   90.00
#
_symmetry.space_group_name_H-M   'P 1'
#
loop_
_entity.id
_entity.type
_entity.pdbx_description
1 polymer ?
#
loop_
_entity_poly.entity_id
_entity_poly.type
_entity_poly.pdbx_seq_one_letter_code
_entity_poly.pdbx_strand_id
1 'polypeptide(L)'
;MFLTSSSPITFLSLTTSSRDSPATATAIPPPHVSSTVPPAFALSFLALAYLRAVTTTANPLLTQAEIARQAKASAAKMIITRQCHADRLKNLRNDRVLIVCVDDENDSVSVSDGCVSFKELTQADETELPKPEISPDDTVAIPNSSGTTGLPKGVMITHKGLVTSIAQKVDGENPNLNFTVDDVIICFLPMFHTYAFNALILSAMRTGAAILLVPRFELNMVMELIQRYKVTVVPVAPPVVLAFVKSPETERYDLSSVRMMISGVATLRKELEEAVLLKFPNAVFGQVKFN
;
A
#
# COMPACT_ATOMS: atom_id res chain seq x y z
N MET A 1 -3.31 27.29 -4.83
CA MET A 1 -2.29 28.09 -4.11
C MET A 1 -0.91 27.62 -4.58
N PHE A 2 -0.31 28.34 -5.54
CA PHE A 2 0.95 27.93 -6.17
C PHE A 2 2.13 28.18 -5.22
N LEU A 3 2.89 27.14 -4.87
CA LEU A 3 4.02 27.20 -3.94
C LEU A 3 5.35 27.15 -4.71
N THR A 4 5.96 28.32 -4.91
CA THR A 4 7.29 28.50 -5.54
C THR A 4 8.41 28.32 -4.50
N SER A 5 8.52 27.14 -3.90
CA SER A 5 9.61 26.78 -2.97
C SER A 5 10.60 25.86 -3.67
N SER A 6 11.89 26.21 -3.61
CA SER A 6 13.04 25.43 -4.14
C SER A 6 13.31 24.12 -3.39
N SER A 7 12.53 23.79 -2.36
CA SER A 7 12.57 22.52 -1.64
C SER A 7 11.31 21.70 -1.91
N PRO A 8 11.43 20.38 -2.18
CA PRO A 8 10.28 19.53 -2.44
C PRO A 8 9.38 19.44 -1.21
N ILE A 9 8.06 19.47 -1.43
CA ILE A 9 7.06 19.42 -0.36
C ILE A 9 6.89 17.96 0.06
N THR A 10 6.98 17.69 1.36
CA THR A 10 6.74 16.35 1.91
C THR A 10 5.27 16.16 2.30
N PHE A 11 4.74 14.98 2.00
CA PHE A 11 3.36 14.57 2.24
C PHE A 11 3.33 13.28 3.05
N LEU A 12 2.45 13.19 4.04
CA LEU A 12 2.28 11.98 4.84
C LEU A 12 0.97 11.28 4.48
N SER A 13 1.05 10.07 3.93
CA SER A 13 -0.14 9.26 3.71
C SER A 13 -0.34 8.24 4.84
N LEU A 14 -1.54 8.23 5.41
CA LEU A 14 -2.00 7.28 6.42
C LEU A 14 -2.98 6.31 5.76
N THR A 15 -2.55 5.07 5.51
CA THR A 15 -3.40 4.04 4.89
C THR A 15 -3.75 2.93 5.87
N THR A 16 -5.04 2.66 6.08
CA THR A 16 -5.50 1.61 7.00
C THR A 16 -5.54 0.24 6.36
N SER A 17 -5.22 -0.79 7.15
CA SER A 17 -5.90 -2.09 7.05
C SER A 17 -7.02 -2.12 8.10
N SER A 18 -8.27 -2.33 7.70
CA SER A 18 -9.48 -2.09 8.52
C SER A 18 -9.54 -2.90 9.83
N ARG A 19 -9.34 -2.26 10.99
CA ARG A 19 -9.60 -2.87 12.32
C ARG A 19 -10.78 -2.30 13.11
N ASP A 20 -11.53 -1.33 12.57
CA ASP A 20 -12.46 -0.55 13.38
C ASP A 20 -13.94 -0.73 12.99
N SER A 21 -14.57 -1.84 13.38
CA SER A 21 -16.02 -1.81 13.69
C SER A 21 -16.39 -2.88 14.73
N PRO A 22 -17.01 -2.52 15.87
CA PRO A 22 -17.48 -3.48 16.85
C PRO A 22 -18.87 -4.03 16.47
N ALA A 23 -18.94 -5.36 16.33
CA ALA A 23 -20.09 -6.28 16.50
C ALA A 23 -21.45 -5.97 15.84
N THR A 24 -21.94 -6.89 14.99
CA THR A 24 -23.04 -7.83 15.35
C THR A 24 -23.24 -8.89 14.26
N ALA A 25 -23.28 -10.16 14.68
CA ALA A 25 -23.65 -11.29 13.85
C ALA A 25 -25.17 -11.27 13.61
N THR A 26 -25.59 -10.90 12.40
CA THR A 26 -26.89 -11.29 11.83
C THR A 26 -26.72 -11.39 10.32
N ALA A 27 -27.41 -12.35 9.70
CA ALA A 27 -27.25 -12.76 8.32
C ALA A 27 -27.32 -11.57 7.33
N ILE A 28 -26.29 -11.41 6.49
CA ILE A 28 -26.22 -10.38 5.43
C ILE A 28 -26.13 -11.11 4.07
N PRO A 29 -26.94 -10.72 3.05
CA PRO A 29 -26.90 -11.25 1.69
C PRO A 29 -25.64 -10.74 0.94
N PRO A 30 -25.38 -11.15 -0.33
CA PRO A 30 -24.01 -11.34 -0.84
C PRO A 30 -23.16 -10.07 -0.77
N PRO A 31 -21.84 -10.16 -0.55
CA PRO A 31 -21.02 -8.98 -0.36
C PRO A 31 -20.91 -8.24 -1.69
N HIS A 32 -21.60 -7.11 -1.77
CA HIS A 32 -21.12 -5.98 -2.53
C HIS A 32 -19.70 -5.71 -2.04
N VAL A 33 -18.72 -5.84 -2.94
CA VAL A 33 -17.34 -5.46 -2.72
C VAL A 33 -17.35 -3.98 -2.33
N SER A 34 -17.21 -3.68 -1.04
CA SER A 34 -17.08 -2.31 -0.53
C SER A 34 -15.74 -1.75 -1.00
N SER A 35 -15.77 -1.07 -2.15
CA SER A 35 -14.84 -0.05 -2.64
C SER A 35 -14.58 1.02 -1.55
N THR A 36 -13.42 1.68 -1.39
CA THR A 36 -12.07 1.62 -1.99
C THR A 36 -11.16 2.57 -1.18
N VAL A 37 -10.41 2.06 -0.21
CA VAL A 37 -9.29 2.79 0.45
C VAL A 37 -7.95 2.71 -0.33
N PRO A 38 -7.64 1.63 -1.07
CA PRO A 38 -6.28 1.45 -1.57
C PRO A 38 -5.89 2.11 -2.93
N PRO A 39 -6.80 2.48 -3.88
CA PRO A 39 -6.38 3.24 -5.07
C PRO A 39 -5.89 4.65 -4.72
N ALA A 40 -6.54 5.33 -3.78
CA ALA A 40 -6.21 6.70 -3.40
C ALA A 40 -4.74 6.85 -2.97
N PHE A 41 -4.20 5.83 -2.29
CA PHE A 41 -2.79 5.82 -1.90
C PHE A 41 -1.84 5.80 -3.09
N ALA A 42 -2.02 4.86 -4.02
CA ALA A 42 -1.16 4.73 -5.18
C ALA A 42 -1.29 5.95 -6.10
N LEU A 43 -2.52 6.45 -6.30
CA LEU A 43 -2.79 7.68 -7.04
C LEU A 43 -2.13 8.89 -6.39
N SER A 44 -2.22 9.02 -5.07
CA SER A 44 -1.56 10.10 -4.32
C SER A 44 -0.06 10.05 -4.51
N PHE A 45 0.57 8.88 -4.36
CA PHE A 45 2.01 8.77 -4.55
C PHE A 45 2.44 9.18 -5.97
N LEU A 46 1.74 8.69 -7.00
CA LEU A 46 2.05 9.01 -8.39
C LEU A 46 1.85 10.50 -8.69
N ALA A 47 0.76 11.09 -8.22
CA ALA A 47 0.49 12.52 -8.37
C ALA A 47 1.57 13.37 -7.68
N LEU A 48 1.98 12.98 -6.47
CA LEU A 48 3.05 13.67 -5.74
C LEU A 48 4.40 13.52 -6.44
N ALA A 49 4.74 12.32 -6.92
CA ALA A 49 5.94 12.11 -7.72
C ALA A 49 5.94 12.97 -9.00
N TYR A 50 4.78 13.13 -9.65
CA TYR A 50 4.61 14.01 -10.82
C TYR A 50 4.84 15.49 -10.48
N LEU A 51 4.50 15.91 -9.26
CA LEU A 51 4.64 17.28 -8.78
C LEU A 51 5.99 17.55 -8.09
N ARG A 52 6.99 16.66 -8.26
CA ARG A 52 8.30 16.75 -7.57
C ARG A 52 8.15 16.83 -6.04
N ALA A 53 7.12 16.21 -5.51
CA ALA A 53 6.86 16.13 -4.09
C ALA A 53 7.37 14.80 -3.50
N VAL A 54 7.56 14.80 -2.18
CA VAL A 54 8.09 13.67 -1.43
C VAL A 54 6.96 13.00 -0.65
N THR A 55 6.82 11.67 -0.75
CA THR A 55 5.82 10.92 0.02
C THR A 55 6.47 10.18 1.20
N THR A 56 6.02 10.45 2.42
CA THR A 56 6.24 9.61 3.59
C THR A 56 4.94 8.88 3.96
N THR A 57 5.07 7.76 4.66
CA THR A 57 3.95 6.90 5.02
C THR A 57 4.00 6.55 6.50
N ALA A 58 2.84 6.49 7.14
CA ALA A 58 2.72 6.06 8.52
C ALA A 58 1.63 5.00 8.68
N ASN A 59 1.83 4.13 9.66
CA ASN A 59 0.77 3.25 10.11
C ASN A 59 -0.30 4.11 10.80
N PRO A 60 -1.57 4.09 10.35
CA PRO A 60 -2.64 4.87 10.98
C PRO A 60 -2.97 4.45 12.41
N LEU A 61 -2.51 3.26 12.82
CA LEU A 61 -2.65 2.78 14.19
C LEU A 61 -1.61 3.39 15.15
N LEU A 62 -0.63 4.15 14.64
CA LEU A 62 0.24 4.94 15.50
C LEU A 62 -0.57 5.90 16.37
N THR A 63 -0.03 6.21 17.55
CA THR A 63 -0.61 7.22 18.43
C THR A 63 -0.54 8.60 17.78
N GLN A 64 -1.39 9.52 18.24
CA GLN A 64 -1.39 10.90 17.74
C GLN A 64 0.00 11.55 17.90
N ALA A 65 0.68 11.31 19.02
CA ALA A 65 2.01 11.84 19.29
C ALA A 65 3.09 11.29 18.34
N GLU A 66 2.99 10.01 17.96
CA GLU A 66 3.91 9.39 17.01
C GLU A 66 3.69 9.92 15.59
N ILE A 67 2.43 10.06 15.16
CA ILE A 67 2.09 10.66 13.86
C ILE A 67 2.56 12.12 13.82
N ALA A 68 2.34 12.88 14.89
CA ALA A 68 2.81 14.27 15.01
C ALA A 68 4.34 14.37 14.92
N ARG A 69 5.05 13.48 15.62
CA ARG A 69 6.51 13.41 15.57
C ARG A 69 7.01 13.11 14.15
N GLN A 70 6.37 12.17 13.46
CA GLN A 70 6.72 11.82 12.09
C GLN A 70 6.41 12.95 11.11
N ALA A 71 5.24 13.58 11.21
CA ALA A 71 4.86 14.73 10.39
C ALA A 71 5.85 15.89 10.58
N LYS A 72 6.24 16.18 11.83
CA LYS A 72 7.24 17.21 12.15
C LYS A 72 8.63 16.85 11.60
N ALA A 73 9.09 15.62 11.83
CA ALA A 73 10.40 15.16 11.38
C ALA A 73 10.55 15.14 9.86
N SER A 74 9.46 14.85 9.14
CA SER A 74 9.40 14.85 7.67
C SER A 74 9.07 16.23 7.07
N ALA A 75 8.81 17.24 7.91
CA ALA A 75 8.31 18.54 7.52
C ALA A 75 7.04 18.47 6.64
N ALA A 76 6.16 17.51 6.92
CA ALA A 76 4.95 17.26 6.14
C ALA A 76 4.05 18.50 6.10
N LYS A 77 3.61 18.88 4.90
CA LYS A 77 2.68 20.01 4.69
C LYS A 77 1.24 19.57 4.51
N MET A 78 1.04 18.28 4.22
CA MET A 78 -0.28 17.70 4.05
C MET A 78 -0.31 16.25 4.50
N ILE A 79 -1.43 15.84 5.08
CA ILE A 79 -1.73 14.47 5.49
C ILE A 79 -2.95 13.98 4.71
N ILE A 80 -2.80 12.87 4.00
CA ILE A 80 -3.92 12.17 3.34
C ILE A 80 -4.31 10.99 4.21
N THR A 81 -5.57 10.93 4.63
CA THR A 81 -6.06 9.90 5.57
C THR A 81 -7.55 9.60 5.34
N ARG A 82 -8.10 8.63 6.07
CA ARG A 82 -9.55 8.40 6.12
C ARG A 82 -10.23 9.34 7.10
N GLN A 83 -11.50 9.61 6.84
CA GLN A 83 -12.36 10.44 7.69
C GLN A 83 -12.37 9.96 9.15
N CYS A 84 -12.40 8.64 9.39
CA CYS A 84 -12.36 8.04 10.73
C CYS A 84 -11.07 8.32 11.53
N HIS A 85 -10.01 8.84 10.88
CA HIS A 85 -8.76 9.21 11.53
C HIS A 85 -8.51 10.72 11.55
N ALA A 86 -9.30 11.51 10.83
CA ALA A 86 -9.14 12.95 10.71
C ALA A 86 -9.20 13.66 12.08
N ASP A 87 -10.12 13.23 12.94
CA ASP A 87 -10.31 13.83 14.26
C ASP A 87 -9.08 13.70 15.17
N ARG A 88 -8.35 12.60 15.04
CA ARG A 88 -7.09 12.36 15.79
C ARG A 88 -5.97 13.30 15.34
N LEU A 89 -6.13 14.00 14.22
CA LEU A 89 -5.11 14.85 13.63
C LEU A 89 -5.41 16.35 13.76
N LYS A 90 -6.54 16.74 14.39
CA LYS A 90 -6.97 18.15 14.56
C LYS A 90 -5.85 19.06 15.07
N ASN A 91 -5.06 18.59 16.04
CA ASN A 91 -3.96 19.36 16.63
C ASN A 91 -2.85 19.72 15.62
N LEU A 92 -2.65 18.92 14.57
CA LEU A 92 -1.63 19.18 13.53
C LEU A 92 -2.04 20.29 12.57
N ARG A 93 -3.33 20.64 12.52
CA ARG A 93 -3.79 21.77 11.68
C ARG A 93 -3.26 23.10 12.19
N ASN A 94 -3.13 23.25 13.51
CA ASN A 94 -2.54 24.45 14.12
C ASN A 94 -1.07 24.65 13.69
N ASP A 95 -0.39 23.56 13.30
CA ASP A 95 0.97 23.58 12.77
C ASP A 95 1.02 23.82 11.24
N ARG A 96 -0.08 24.28 10.63
CA ARG A 96 -0.24 24.56 9.19
C ARG A 96 -0.08 23.32 8.30
N VAL A 97 -0.51 22.16 8.80
CA VAL A 97 -0.61 20.91 8.01
C VAL A 97 -2.02 20.77 7.46
N LEU A 98 -2.14 20.68 6.13
CA LEU A 98 -3.43 20.44 5.46
C LEU A 98 -3.86 18.99 5.67
N ILE A 99 -5.12 18.74 6.02
CA ILE A 99 -5.64 17.38 6.16
C ILE A 99 -6.62 17.10 5.02
N VAL A 100 -6.31 16.09 4.22
CA VAL A 100 -7.16 15.61 3.12
C VAL A 100 -7.78 14.28 3.52
N CYS A 101 -9.11 14.20 3.43
CA CYS A 101 -9.87 13.02 3.78
C CYS A 101 -10.31 12.27 2.53
N VAL A 102 -10.01 10.97 2.47
CA VAL A 102 -10.55 10.05 1.48
C VAL A 102 -11.92 9.60 1.96
N ASP A 103 -12.96 9.93 1.19
CA ASP A 103 -14.34 9.49 1.44
C ASP A 103 -14.45 7.98 1.21
N ASP A 104 -15.16 7.26 2.08
CA ASP A 104 -15.69 5.93 1.74
C ASP A 104 -17.05 6.12 1.05
N GLU A 105 -17.33 5.41 -0.05
CA GLU A 105 -18.59 5.54 -0.81
C GLU A 105 -19.84 5.26 0.04
N ASN A 106 -19.69 4.60 1.20
CA ASN A 106 -20.75 4.29 2.15
C ASN A 106 -20.86 5.27 3.34
N ASP A 107 -19.91 6.20 3.50
CA ASP A 107 -19.96 7.18 4.57
C ASP A 107 -20.65 8.44 4.06
N SER A 108 -21.92 8.63 4.43
CA SER A 108 -22.64 9.91 4.32
C SER A 108 -22.08 10.99 5.27
N VAL A 109 -20.80 10.89 5.61
CA VAL A 109 -20.12 11.73 6.58
C VAL A 109 -19.60 12.95 5.84
N SER A 110 -20.16 14.11 6.15
CA SER A 110 -19.59 15.39 5.77
C SER A 110 -18.12 15.45 6.20
N VAL A 111 -17.23 15.82 5.29
CA VAL A 111 -15.81 16.07 5.58
C VAL A 111 -15.68 16.86 6.87
N SER A 112 -14.86 16.38 7.82
CA SER A 112 -14.71 17.07 9.12
C SER A 112 -14.37 18.54 8.89
N ASP A 113 -15.00 19.44 9.64
CA ASP A 113 -14.72 20.88 9.58
C ASP A 113 -13.21 21.13 9.53
N GLY A 114 -12.71 21.91 8.57
CA GLY A 114 -11.28 22.17 8.32
C GLY A 114 -10.45 21.07 7.64
N CYS A 115 -11.07 20.00 7.12
CA CYS A 115 -10.45 19.06 6.19
C CYS A 115 -10.86 19.37 4.73
N VAL A 116 -10.06 18.91 3.77
CA VAL A 116 -10.34 18.96 2.33
C VAL A 116 -10.76 17.57 1.84
N SER A 117 -11.74 17.47 0.94
CA SER A 117 -12.11 16.18 0.34
C SER A 117 -11.05 15.73 -0.66
N PHE A 118 -10.70 14.44 -0.66
CA PHE A 118 -9.86 13.86 -1.71
C PHE A 118 -10.47 14.03 -3.11
N LYS A 119 -11.80 14.13 -3.22
CA LYS A 119 -12.49 14.36 -4.50
C LYS A 119 -12.07 15.66 -5.16
N GLU A 120 -11.83 16.71 -4.38
CA GLU A 120 -11.34 18.01 -4.89
C GLU A 120 -9.98 17.86 -5.59
N LEU A 121 -9.13 16.93 -5.12
CA LEU A 121 -7.86 16.64 -5.79
C LEU A 121 -8.06 15.86 -7.09
N THR A 122 -8.98 14.91 -7.10
CA THR A 122 -9.24 14.06 -8.29
C THR A 122 -10.02 14.78 -9.41
N GLN A 123 -10.69 15.89 -9.08
CA GLN A 123 -11.46 16.71 -10.02
C GLN A 123 -10.70 17.95 -10.49
N ALA A 124 -9.45 18.13 -10.06
CA ALA A 124 -8.61 19.22 -10.51
C ALA A 124 -8.33 19.11 -12.03
N ASP A 125 -8.29 20.25 -12.70
CA ASP A 125 -7.96 20.32 -14.13
C ASP A 125 -6.48 19.96 -14.34
N GLU A 126 -6.23 18.86 -15.05
CA GLU A 126 -4.89 18.37 -15.33
C GLU A 126 -4.07 19.32 -16.21
N THR A 127 -4.73 20.21 -16.96
CA THR A 127 -4.08 21.19 -17.84
C THR A 127 -3.46 22.34 -17.06
N GLU A 128 -3.93 22.58 -15.83
CA GLU A 128 -3.42 23.61 -14.92
C GLU A 128 -2.26 23.10 -14.03
N LEU A 129 -1.92 21.81 -14.11
CA LEU A 129 -0.89 21.22 -13.28
C LEU A 129 0.50 21.79 -13.61
N PRO A 130 1.29 22.21 -12.60
CA PRO A 130 2.65 22.62 -12.83
C PRO A 130 3.49 21.43 -13.32
N LYS A 131 4.44 21.72 -14.20
CA LYS A 131 5.41 20.74 -14.72
C LYS A 131 6.80 21.07 -14.17
N PRO A 132 7.07 20.72 -12.90
CA PRO A 132 8.37 21.00 -12.31
C PRO A 132 9.46 20.19 -13.00
N GLU A 133 10.66 20.74 -13.08
CA GLU A 133 11.84 19.98 -13.47
C GLU A 133 12.19 18.99 -12.36
N ILE A 134 12.21 17.69 -12.69
CA ILE A 134 12.52 16.60 -11.76
C ILE A 134 13.91 16.05 -12.11
N SER A 135 14.82 16.06 -11.12
CA SER A 135 16.11 15.38 -11.23
C SER A 135 15.97 13.91 -10.82
N PRO A 136 16.69 12.96 -11.48
CA PRO A 136 16.75 11.57 -11.02
C PRO A 136 17.20 11.41 -9.55
N ASP A 137 18.00 12.35 -9.04
CA ASP A 137 18.50 12.32 -7.66
C ASP A 137 17.58 13.05 -6.67
N ASP A 138 16.47 13.64 -7.13
CA ASP A 138 15.44 14.18 -6.22
C ASP A 138 14.82 13.03 -5.40
N THR A 139 14.59 13.30 -4.12
CA THR A 139 13.88 12.37 -3.22
C THR A 139 12.40 12.32 -3.60
N VAL A 140 11.84 11.11 -3.73
CA VAL A 140 10.43 10.88 -4.04
C VAL A 140 9.68 10.20 -2.89
N ALA A 141 10.39 9.43 -2.05
CA ALA A 141 9.79 8.76 -0.90
C ALA A 141 10.68 8.82 0.35
N ILE A 142 10.04 8.91 1.52
CA ILE A 142 10.68 8.81 2.85
C ILE A 142 9.88 7.82 3.72
N PRO A 143 9.98 6.51 3.50
CA PRO A 143 9.48 5.53 4.45
C PRO A 143 10.27 5.62 5.76
N ASN A 144 9.58 5.43 6.89
CA ASN A 144 10.25 5.31 8.19
C ASN A 144 10.70 3.87 8.43
N SER A 145 11.92 3.73 8.94
CA SER A 145 12.51 2.47 9.36
C SER A 145 12.93 2.57 10.82
N SER A 146 12.75 1.49 11.59
CA SER A 146 13.29 1.37 12.95
C SER A 146 14.83 1.37 12.96
N GLY A 147 15.47 1.08 11.82
CA GLY A 147 16.92 0.92 11.73
C GLY A 147 17.44 -0.22 12.60
N THR A 148 18.76 -0.26 12.81
CA THR A 148 19.43 -1.24 13.68
C THR A 148 19.55 -0.78 15.13
N THR A 149 19.42 0.53 15.39
CA THR A 149 19.44 1.15 16.73
C THR A 149 18.68 2.49 16.75
N GLY A 150 18.09 2.80 17.90
CA GLY A 150 17.54 4.12 18.23
C GLY A 150 16.12 4.40 17.74
N LEU A 151 15.79 5.69 17.62
CA LEU A 151 14.48 6.15 17.14
C LEU A 151 14.32 5.88 15.64
N PRO A 152 13.07 5.71 15.14
CA PRO A 152 12.81 5.57 13.72
C PRO A 152 13.39 6.73 12.90
N LYS A 153 13.97 6.39 11.75
CA LYS A 153 14.61 7.33 10.82
C LYS A 153 13.90 7.28 9.47
N GLY A 154 13.76 8.43 8.83
CA GLY A 154 13.29 8.53 7.45
C GLY A 154 14.39 8.10 6.48
N VAL A 155 14.08 7.16 5.60
CA VAL A 155 15.00 6.69 4.55
C VAL A 155 14.70 7.46 3.27
N MET A 156 15.59 8.32 2.81
CA MET A 156 15.40 9.02 1.54
C MET A 156 15.58 8.06 0.36
N ILE A 157 14.53 7.93 -0.45
CA ILE A 157 14.54 7.15 -1.69
C ILE A 157 14.39 8.14 -2.85
N THR A 158 15.36 8.15 -3.75
CA THR A 158 15.36 9.00 -4.94
C THR A 158 14.54 8.40 -6.08
N HIS A 159 14.15 9.22 -7.06
CA HIS A 159 13.52 8.73 -8.30
C HIS A 159 14.37 7.65 -8.97
N LYS A 160 15.67 7.91 -9.14
CA LYS A 160 16.65 6.96 -9.70
C LYS A 160 16.70 5.67 -8.88
N GLY A 161 16.82 5.77 -7.56
CA GLY A 161 16.89 4.59 -6.69
C GLY A 161 15.63 3.72 -6.79
N LEU A 162 14.45 4.35 -6.87
CA LEU A 162 13.18 3.66 -7.03
C LEU A 162 13.08 2.97 -8.39
N VAL A 163 13.36 3.68 -9.48
CA VAL A 163 13.35 3.12 -10.84
C VAL A 163 14.35 1.98 -10.98
N THR A 164 15.58 2.14 -10.49
CA THR A 164 16.59 1.07 -10.48
C THR A 164 16.10 -0.16 -9.74
N SER A 165 15.50 0.02 -8.55
CA SER A 165 14.98 -1.08 -7.75
C SER A 165 13.84 -1.83 -8.45
N ILE A 166 12.96 -1.11 -9.17
CA ILE A 166 11.86 -1.72 -9.94
C ILE A 166 12.42 -2.46 -11.15
N ALA A 167 13.28 -1.82 -11.95
CA ALA A 167 13.89 -2.43 -13.13
C ALA A 167 14.67 -3.71 -12.79
N GLN A 168 15.43 -3.72 -11.68
CA GLN A 168 16.12 -4.91 -11.19
C GLN A 168 15.19 -6.09 -10.87
N LYS A 169 13.91 -5.83 -10.62
CA LYS A 169 12.92 -6.88 -10.33
C LYS A 169 12.26 -7.37 -11.60
N VAL A 170 11.70 -6.46 -12.40
CA VAL A 170 10.72 -6.84 -13.43
C VAL A 170 11.15 -6.54 -14.87
N ASP A 171 12.23 -5.78 -15.07
CA ASP A 171 12.72 -5.50 -16.42
C ASP A 171 13.78 -6.53 -16.85
N GLY A 172 14.03 -6.59 -18.16
CA GLY A 172 14.97 -7.52 -18.80
C GLY A 172 14.28 -8.71 -19.46
N GLU A 173 15.02 -9.45 -20.29
CA GLU A 173 14.48 -10.62 -21.02
C GLU A 173 14.17 -11.81 -20.11
N ASN A 174 14.86 -11.90 -18.96
CA ASN A 174 14.64 -12.89 -17.92
C ASN A 174 14.57 -12.20 -16.55
N PRO A 175 13.42 -11.57 -16.21
CA PRO A 175 13.29 -10.76 -15.01
C PRO A 175 13.34 -11.61 -13.73
N ASN A 176 13.87 -11.04 -12.64
CA ASN A 176 13.92 -11.71 -11.33
C ASN A 176 12.52 -12.02 -10.78
N LEU A 177 11.55 -11.13 -11.03
CA LEU A 177 10.14 -11.30 -10.78
C LEU A 177 9.40 -11.20 -12.12
N ASN A 178 9.06 -12.35 -12.68
CA ASN A 178 8.35 -12.43 -13.94
C ASN A 178 6.85 -12.13 -13.76
N PHE A 179 6.50 -10.85 -13.59
CA PHE A 179 5.12 -10.36 -13.68
C PHE A 179 4.78 -10.02 -15.13
N THR A 180 3.56 -10.32 -15.54
CA THR A 180 3.04 -10.09 -16.88
C THR A 180 1.74 -9.31 -16.84
N VAL A 181 1.32 -8.80 -18.00
CA VAL A 181 0.03 -8.10 -18.17
C VAL A 181 -1.18 -8.97 -17.84
N ASP A 182 -1.02 -10.30 -17.88
CA ASP A 182 -2.09 -11.27 -17.58
C ASP A 182 -2.20 -11.60 -16.09
N ASP A 183 -1.27 -11.09 -15.26
CA ASP A 183 -1.30 -11.35 -13.84
C ASP A 183 -2.36 -10.54 -13.10
N VAL A 184 -2.92 -11.18 -12.08
CA VAL A 184 -3.73 -10.55 -11.04
C VAL A 184 -3.01 -10.75 -9.72
N ILE A 185 -2.44 -9.66 -9.19
CA ILE A 185 -1.67 -9.65 -7.94
C ILE A 185 -2.59 -9.18 -6.81
N ILE A 186 -2.87 -10.07 -5.85
CA ILE A 186 -3.64 -9.69 -4.66
C ILE A 186 -2.74 -8.95 -3.65
N CYS A 187 -3.19 -7.84 -3.09
CA CYS A 187 -2.42 -7.08 -2.11
C CYS A 187 -3.27 -6.76 -0.88
N PHE A 188 -3.05 -7.54 0.18
CA PHE A 188 -3.54 -7.29 1.55
C PHE A 188 -2.43 -6.86 2.52
N LEU A 189 -1.20 -6.67 2.00
CA LEU A 189 -0.07 -6.22 2.79
C LEU A 189 -0.16 -4.70 3.02
N PRO A 190 0.30 -4.19 4.18
CA PRO A 190 0.14 -2.77 4.48
C PRO A 190 1.01 -1.90 3.55
N MET A 191 0.35 -1.06 2.73
CA MET A 191 1.03 -0.21 1.74
C MET A 191 1.85 0.94 2.34
N PHE A 192 1.67 1.25 3.63
CA PHE A 192 2.57 2.17 4.32
C PHE A 192 3.98 1.60 4.52
N HIS A 193 4.19 0.29 4.32
CA HIS A 193 5.51 -0.30 4.27
C HIS A 193 6.06 -0.31 2.84
N THR A 194 7.34 0.06 2.71
CA THR A 194 8.08 0.09 1.43
C THR A 194 7.99 -1.22 0.64
N TYR A 195 7.88 -2.38 1.31
CA TYR A 195 7.74 -3.66 0.62
C TYR A 195 6.45 -3.75 -0.21
N ALA A 196 5.29 -3.54 0.42
CA ALA A 196 4.02 -3.66 -0.28
C ALA A 196 3.92 -2.63 -1.41
N PHE A 197 4.28 -1.38 -1.13
CA PHE A 197 4.14 -0.33 -2.13
C PHE A 197 5.24 -0.36 -3.22
N ASN A 198 6.51 -0.23 -2.84
CA ASN A 198 7.58 -0.10 -3.82
C ASN A 198 7.90 -1.43 -4.51
N ALA A 199 7.92 -2.54 -3.78
CA ALA A 199 8.35 -3.82 -4.35
C ALA A 199 7.23 -4.55 -5.10
N LEU A 200 5.97 -4.37 -4.73
CA LEU A 200 4.84 -5.08 -5.35
C LEU A 200 4.00 -4.15 -6.23
N ILE A 201 3.42 -3.08 -5.68
CA ILE A 201 2.49 -2.22 -6.43
C ILE A 201 3.17 -1.54 -7.62
N LEU A 202 4.33 -0.91 -7.42
CA LEU A 202 5.03 -0.23 -8.52
C LEU A 202 5.59 -1.22 -9.56
N SER A 203 6.03 -2.40 -9.13
CA SER A 203 6.47 -3.48 -10.03
C SER A 203 5.31 -4.03 -10.87
N ALA A 204 4.13 -4.19 -10.27
CA ALA A 204 2.90 -4.59 -10.96
C ALA A 204 2.49 -3.53 -11.99
N MET A 205 2.49 -2.24 -11.60
CA MET A 205 2.19 -1.14 -12.51
C MET A 205 3.19 -1.07 -13.68
N ARG A 206 4.48 -1.27 -13.42
CA ARG A 206 5.52 -1.31 -14.46
C ARG A 206 5.28 -2.40 -15.51
N THR A 207 4.78 -3.55 -15.08
CA THR A 207 4.53 -4.71 -15.95
C THR A 207 3.13 -4.74 -16.57
N GLY A 208 2.25 -3.81 -16.17
CA GLY A 208 0.87 -3.77 -16.60
C GLY A 208 -0.03 -4.83 -15.94
N ALA A 209 0.44 -5.48 -14.88
CA ALA A 209 -0.35 -6.46 -14.12
C ALA A 209 -1.52 -5.79 -13.39
N ALA A 210 -2.64 -6.51 -13.29
CA ALA A 210 -3.77 -6.09 -12.47
C ALA A 210 -3.45 -6.23 -10.98
N ILE A 211 -3.96 -5.31 -10.17
CA ILE A 211 -3.75 -5.30 -8.72
C ILE A 211 -5.11 -5.41 -8.03
N LEU A 212 -5.33 -6.54 -7.35
CA LEU A 212 -6.51 -6.74 -6.50
C LEU A 212 -6.20 -6.28 -5.08
N LEU A 213 -6.58 -5.05 -4.75
CA LEU A 213 -6.32 -4.46 -3.45
C LEU A 213 -7.36 -4.92 -2.43
N VAL A 214 -6.89 -5.45 -1.30
CA VAL A 214 -7.74 -5.97 -0.23
C VAL A 214 -7.42 -5.22 1.05
N PRO A 215 -8.38 -4.49 1.66
CA PRO A 215 -8.09 -3.66 2.83
C PRO A 215 -7.53 -4.43 4.01
N ARG A 216 -7.90 -5.70 4.18
CA ARG A 216 -7.44 -6.52 5.31
C ARG A 216 -7.37 -7.98 4.93
N PHE A 217 -6.34 -8.66 5.43
CA PHE A 217 -6.27 -10.11 5.36
C PHE A 217 -7.35 -10.75 6.25
N GLU A 218 -8.26 -11.46 5.60
CA GLU A 218 -9.18 -12.45 6.19
C GLU A 218 -9.08 -13.68 5.28
N LEU A 219 -8.83 -14.85 5.87
CA LEU A 219 -8.39 -16.02 5.13
C LEU A 219 -9.46 -16.50 4.13
N ASN A 220 -10.72 -16.59 4.56
CA ASN A 220 -11.79 -17.10 3.71
C ASN A 220 -12.12 -16.13 2.58
N MET A 221 -12.21 -14.83 2.88
CA MET A 221 -12.37 -13.76 1.90
C MET A 221 -11.23 -13.76 0.89
N VAL A 222 -9.97 -13.92 1.32
CA VAL A 222 -8.83 -14.00 0.38
C VAL A 222 -8.95 -15.22 -0.53
N MET A 223 -9.31 -16.40 -0.02
CA MET A 223 -9.51 -17.59 -0.86
C MET A 223 -10.67 -17.43 -1.84
N GLU A 224 -11.78 -16.82 -1.41
CA GLU A 224 -12.91 -16.48 -2.27
C GLU A 224 -12.49 -15.53 -3.40
N LEU A 225 -11.73 -14.48 -3.06
CA LEU A 225 -11.22 -13.51 -4.02
C LEU A 225 -10.21 -14.15 -5.01
N ILE A 226 -9.34 -15.05 -4.53
CA ILE A 226 -8.45 -15.83 -5.39
C ILE A 226 -9.25 -16.61 -6.43
N GLN A 227 -10.26 -17.37 -5.98
CA GLN A 227 -11.09 -18.16 -6.87
C GLN A 227 -11.87 -17.30 -7.86
N ARG A 228 -12.47 -16.20 -7.39
CA ARG A 228 -13.36 -15.32 -8.16
C ARG A 228 -12.62 -14.53 -9.22
N TYR A 229 -11.48 -13.93 -8.86
CA TYR A 229 -10.70 -13.05 -9.74
C TYR A 229 -9.53 -13.77 -10.41
N LYS A 230 -9.42 -15.10 -10.23
CA LYS A 230 -8.33 -15.92 -10.76
C LYS A 230 -6.96 -15.30 -10.46
N VAL A 231 -6.75 -14.94 -9.18
CA VAL A 231 -5.49 -14.37 -8.70
C VAL A 231 -4.34 -15.30 -9.06
N THR A 232 -3.28 -14.72 -9.66
CA THR A 232 -2.12 -15.46 -10.14
C THR A 232 -0.92 -15.33 -9.22
N VAL A 233 -0.80 -14.20 -8.50
CA VAL A 233 0.31 -13.91 -7.60
C VAL A 233 -0.21 -13.56 -6.21
N VAL A 234 0.31 -14.26 -5.19
CA VAL A 234 -0.03 -14.03 -3.78
C VAL A 234 1.22 -13.65 -2.99
N PRO A 235 1.45 -12.35 -2.73
CA PRO A 235 2.45 -11.90 -1.78
C PRO A 235 2.05 -12.30 -0.36
N VAL A 236 2.97 -12.94 0.37
CA VAL A 236 2.72 -13.52 1.68
C VAL A 236 3.77 -13.11 2.71
N ALA A 237 3.36 -13.17 3.97
CA ALA A 237 4.23 -13.13 5.13
C ALA A 237 4.07 -14.46 5.91
N PRO A 238 5.01 -14.83 6.81
CA PRO A 238 4.92 -16.11 7.54
C PRO A 238 3.58 -16.40 8.22
N PRO A 239 2.90 -15.41 8.86
CA PRO A 239 1.58 -15.65 9.45
C PRO A 239 0.50 -16.02 8.43
N VAL A 240 0.59 -15.48 7.21
CA VAL A 240 -0.37 -15.75 6.12
C VAL A 240 -0.16 -17.16 5.59
N VAL A 241 1.09 -17.57 5.36
CA VAL A 241 1.43 -18.93 4.94
C VAL A 241 0.94 -19.95 5.96
N LEU A 242 1.18 -19.68 7.26
CA LEU A 242 0.71 -20.54 8.34
C LEU A 242 -0.82 -20.65 8.38
N ALA A 243 -1.54 -19.56 8.09
CA ALA A 243 -3.00 -19.55 8.04
C ALA A 243 -3.54 -20.45 6.92
N PHE A 244 -2.94 -20.39 5.71
CA PHE A 244 -3.31 -21.30 4.61
C PHE A 244 -3.05 -22.76 4.98
N VAL A 245 -1.85 -23.07 5.48
CA VAL A 245 -1.46 -24.45 5.80
C VAL A 245 -2.35 -25.07 6.87
N LYS A 246 -2.75 -24.30 7.89
CA LYS A 246 -3.58 -24.80 8.99
C LYS A 246 -5.07 -24.91 8.67
N SER A 247 -5.53 -24.31 7.58
CA SER A 247 -6.96 -24.23 7.31
C SER A 247 -7.43 -25.38 6.41
N PRO A 248 -8.36 -26.24 6.88
CA PRO A 248 -8.97 -27.26 6.04
C PRO A 248 -9.87 -26.64 4.95
N GLU A 249 -10.34 -25.40 5.15
CA GLU A 249 -11.19 -24.69 4.20
C GLU A 249 -10.52 -24.48 2.84
N THR A 250 -9.18 -24.55 2.77
CA THR A 250 -8.42 -24.47 1.51
C THR A 250 -8.91 -25.47 0.45
N GLU A 251 -9.42 -26.63 0.85
CA GLU A 251 -9.93 -27.66 -0.07
C GLU A 251 -11.29 -27.31 -0.70
N ARG A 252 -11.96 -26.27 -0.18
CA ARG A 252 -13.27 -25.81 -0.68
C ARG A 252 -13.17 -24.75 -1.78
N TYR A 253 -11.98 -24.22 -2.03
CA TYR A 253 -11.74 -23.17 -3.02
C TYR A 253 -10.83 -23.67 -4.14
N ASP A 254 -11.12 -23.26 -5.36
CA ASP A 254 -10.22 -23.40 -6.49
C ASP A 254 -9.11 -22.35 -6.40
N LEU A 255 -7.94 -22.80 -5.94
CA LEU A 255 -6.72 -22.00 -5.80
C LEU A 255 -5.72 -22.24 -6.94
N SER A 256 -6.13 -22.96 -7.99
CA SER A 256 -5.23 -23.40 -9.07
C SER A 256 -4.73 -22.25 -9.96
N SER A 257 -5.37 -21.08 -9.94
CA SER A 257 -4.91 -19.91 -10.69
C SER A 257 -3.59 -19.35 -10.16
N VAL A 258 -3.27 -19.59 -8.89
CA VAL A 258 -2.05 -19.05 -8.27
C VAL A 258 -0.84 -19.78 -8.84
N ARG A 259 -0.03 -19.05 -9.60
CA ARG A 259 1.24 -19.53 -10.16
C ARG A 259 2.46 -19.10 -9.35
N MET A 260 2.33 -18.11 -8.48
CA MET A 260 3.44 -17.58 -7.71
C MET A 260 3.03 -17.13 -6.32
N MET A 261 3.76 -17.57 -5.30
CA MET A 261 3.71 -17.01 -3.94
C MET A 261 5.05 -16.35 -3.62
N ILE A 262 5.03 -15.13 -3.08
CA ILE A 262 6.26 -14.36 -2.82
C ILE A 262 6.32 -13.93 -1.36
N SER A 263 7.40 -14.28 -0.65
CA SER A 263 7.71 -13.70 0.66
C SER A 263 8.94 -12.80 0.56
N GLY A 264 8.79 -11.52 0.91
CA GLY A 264 9.91 -10.55 0.84
C GLY A 264 10.30 -9.90 2.17
N VAL A 265 9.71 -10.32 3.29
CA VAL A 265 9.97 -9.71 4.61
C VAL A 265 10.68 -10.68 5.56
N ALA A 266 10.47 -11.98 5.41
CA ALA A 266 11.10 -13.00 6.26
C ALA A 266 11.27 -14.32 5.50
N THR A 267 12.39 -14.99 5.79
CA THR A 267 12.67 -16.36 5.34
C THR A 267 11.67 -17.30 5.99
N LEU A 268 11.00 -18.13 5.19
CA LEU A 268 10.21 -19.23 5.73
C LEU A 268 11.11 -20.44 5.93
N ARG A 269 10.71 -21.33 6.84
CA ARG A 269 11.34 -22.64 6.91
C ARG A 269 10.87 -23.46 5.71
N LYS A 270 11.76 -24.26 5.14
CA LYS A 270 11.49 -25.08 3.97
C LYS A 270 10.23 -25.96 4.14
N GLU A 271 10.01 -26.49 5.33
CA GLU A 271 8.84 -27.33 5.62
C GLU A 271 7.52 -26.56 5.47
N LEU A 272 7.53 -25.26 5.82
CA LEU A 272 6.35 -24.41 5.69
C LEU A 272 6.10 -23.99 4.23
N GLU A 273 7.15 -23.84 3.44
CA GLU A 273 7.05 -23.61 1.98
C GLU A 273 6.46 -24.83 1.29
N GLU A 274 6.99 -26.02 1.55
CA GLU A 274 6.50 -27.27 0.97
C GLU A 274 5.03 -27.51 1.37
N ALA A 275 4.69 -27.29 2.65
CA ALA A 275 3.32 -27.47 3.12
C ALA A 275 2.32 -26.53 2.45
N VAL A 276 2.69 -25.28 2.16
CA VAL A 276 1.77 -24.35 1.47
C VAL A 276 1.64 -24.71 -0.01
N LEU A 277 2.71 -25.15 -0.67
CA LEU A 277 2.65 -25.55 -2.08
C LEU A 277 1.73 -26.77 -2.31
N LEU A 278 1.56 -27.64 -1.31
CA LEU A 278 0.54 -28.71 -1.37
C LEU A 278 -0.90 -28.17 -1.47
N LYS A 279 -1.15 -26.93 -1.01
CA LYS A 279 -2.46 -26.26 -1.13
C LYS A 279 -2.60 -25.44 -2.42
N PHE A 280 -1.48 -25.14 -3.10
CA PHE A 280 -1.43 -24.32 -4.31
C PHE A 280 -0.63 -25.06 -5.40
N PRO A 281 -1.24 -26.02 -6.12
CA PRO A 281 -0.52 -27.02 -6.92
C PRO A 281 0.29 -26.43 -8.09
N ASN A 282 -0.10 -25.26 -8.60
CA ASN A 282 0.56 -24.59 -9.72
C ASN A 282 1.55 -23.50 -9.27
N ALA A 283 1.64 -23.25 -7.96
CA ALA A 283 2.44 -22.15 -7.45
C ALA A 283 3.93 -22.54 -7.36
N VAL A 284 4.79 -21.59 -7.73
CA VAL A 284 6.19 -21.59 -7.29
C VAL A 284 6.35 -20.64 -6.11
N PHE A 285 7.22 -21.01 -5.16
CA PHE A 285 7.51 -20.17 -4.00
C PHE A 285 8.80 -19.35 -4.24
N GLY A 286 8.66 -18.03 -4.29
CA GLY A 286 9.77 -17.08 -4.38
C GLY A 286 10.08 -16.46 -3.02
N GLN A 287 11.35 -16.45 -2.63
CA GLN A 287 11.82 -15.72 -1.44
C GLN A 287 13.01 -14.83 -1.77
N VAL A 288 12.99 -13.62 -1.21
CA VAL A 288 14.19 -12.78 -1.15
C VAL A 288 15.10 -13.35 -0.07
N LYS A 289 16.15 -14.06 -0.48
CA LYS A 289 17.21 -14.53 0.44
C LYS A 289 18.15 -13.37 0.75
N PHE A 290 18.17 -12.93 1.99
CA PHE A 290 19.23 -12.05 2.49
C PHE A 290 20.45 -12.93 2.78
N ASN A 291 21.37 -13.03 1.81
CA ASN A 291 22.68 -13.65 2.03
C ASN A 291 23.61 -12.68 2.74
#